data_AF-A0A5J4KX49-F1
#
_entry.id   AF-A0A5J4KX49-F1
#
_cell.length_a   1.000
_cell.length_b   1.000
_cell.length_c   1.000
_cell.angle_alpha   90.00
_cell.angle_beta   90.00
_cell.angle_gamma   90.00
#
_symmetry.space_group_name_H-M   'P 1'
#
loop_
_entity.id
_entity.type
_entity.pdbx_description
1 polymer ?
#
loop_
_entity_poly.entity_id
_entity_poly.type
_entity_poly.pdbx_seq_one_letter_code
_entity_poly.pdbx_strand_id
1 'polypeptide(L)'
;MSKVSIVQNILAVNERISNDIHQLLAERQVCTINLMSSAGAGKTTLLEQTIKRLKGRLEIGVIEGDVETSADAERIEAAGAQAVQIITQGTCHLEAHMVQIALNELDLEPLDILFIENVGNLVCPAGWNLGEDLKIVVVSTNRR
;
A
#
# COMPACT_ATOMS: atom_id res chain seq x y z
N MET A 1 11.02 38.25 -4.87
CA MET A 1 10.67 37.34 -3.76
C MET A 1 11.16 35.96 -4.11
N SER A 2 12.10 35.42 -3.34
CA SER A 2 12.50 34.02 -3.41
C SER A 2 11.37 33.16 -2.83
N LYS A 3 10.70 32.38 -3.68
CA LYS A 3 9.75 31.35 -3.24
C LYS A 3 10.57 30.13 -2.81
N VAL A 4 10.57 29.81 -1.53
CA VAL A 4 11.07 28.52 -1.05
C VAL A 4 9.97 27.49 -1.29
N SER A 5 10.20 26.51 -2.17
CA SER A 5 9.25 25.47 -2.56
C SER A 5 9.29 24.30 -1.56
N ILE A 6 8.74 24.51 -0.36
CA ILE A 6 8.67 23.49 0.72
C ILE A 6 8.16 22.14 0.20
N VAL A 7 7.21 22.15 -0.74
CA VAL A 7 6.63 20.95 -1.38
C VAL A 7 7.69 20.09 -2.09
N GLN A 8 8.69 20.69 -2.75
CA GLN A 8 9.72 19.93 -3.46
C GLN A 8 10.61 19.14 -2.49
N ASN A 9 10.88 19.69 -1.31
CA ASN A 9 11.68 19.00 -0.30
C ASN A 9 10.95 17.78 0.26
N ILE A 10 9.63 17.86 0.46
CA ILE A 10 8.83 16.73 0.97
C ILE A 10 8.80 15.59 -0.05
N LEU A 11 8.52 15.89 -1.32
CA LEU A 11 8.49 14.88 -2.37
C LEU A 11 9.86 14.23 -2.57
N ALA A 12 10.95 15.01 -2.51
CA ALA A 12 12.30 14.47 -2.62
C ALA A 12 12.65 13.54 -1.44
N VAL A 13 12.22 13.88 -0.22
CA VAL A 13 12.38 12.99 0.95
C VAL A 13 11.57 11.71 0.77
N ASN A 14 10.32 11.82 0.32
CA ASN A 14 9.48 10.66 0.04
C ASN A 14 10.10 9.75 -1.03
N GLU A 15 10.61 10.33 -2.12
CA GLU A 15 11.25 9.59 -3.21
C GLU A 15 12.48 8.84 -2.74
N ARG A 16 13.31 9.46 -1.88
CA ARG A 16 14.45 8.76 -1.26
C ARG A 16 14.00 7.55 -0.44
N ILE A 17 13.01 7.72 0.44
CA ILE A 17 12.51 6.63 1.28
C ILE A 17 11.85 5.53 0.42
N SER A 18 11.09 5.92 -0.61
CA SER A 18 10.49 5.00 -1.57
C SER A 18 11.54 4.14 -2.28
N ASN A 19 12.67 4.73 -2.68
CA ASN A 19 13.76 3.99 -3.31
C ASN A 19 14.44 3.04 -2.34
N ASP A 20 14.64 3.46 -1.08
CA ASP A 20 15.18 2.59 -0.02
C ASP A 20 14.26 1.37 0.22
N ILE A 21 12.94 1.56 0.22
CA ILE A 21 11.94 0.48 0.33
C ILE A 21 12.00 -0.45 -0.88
N HIS A 22 12.00 0.11 -2.08
CA HIS A 22 12.06 -0.68 -3.31
C HIS A 22 13.32 -1.57 -3.34
N GLN A 23 14.48 -1.01 -2.98
CA GLN A 23 15.72 -1.77 -2.92
C GLN A 23 15.64 -2.91 -1.89
N LEU A 24 15.14 -2.64 -0.68
CA LEU A 24 14.96 -3.65 0.37
C LEU A 24 14.08 -4.83 -0.11
N LEU A 25 12.95 -4.52 -0.75
CA LEU A 25 12.01 -5.54 -1.21
C LEU A 25 12.54 -6.29 -2.43
N ALA A 26 13.24 -5.60 -3.33
CA ALA A 26 13.91 -6.22 -4.49
C ALA A 26 15.04 -7.18 -4.09
N GLU A 27 15.86 -6.82 -3.08
CA GLU A 27 16.90 -7.68 -2.52
C GLU A 27 16.31 -8.97 -1.92
N ARG A 28 15.08 -8.89 -1.41
CA ARG A 28 14.30 -10.02 -0.88
C ARG A 28 13.44 -10.72 -1.93
N GLN A 29 13.48 -10.25 -3.18
CA GLN A 29 12.66 -10.76 -4.29
C GLN A 29 11.14 -10.67 -4.07
N VAL A 30 10.69 -9.72 -3.25
CA VAL A 30 9.27 -9.47 -2.96
C VAL A 30 8.69 -8.54 -4.02
N CYS A 31 7.71 -9.02 -4.80
CA CYS A 31 7.00 -8.18 -5.75
C CYS A 31 6.00 -7.27 -5.01
N THR A 32 6.14 -5.96 -5.19
CA THR A 32 5.36 -4.97 -4.44
C THR A 32 4.36 -4.25 -5.33
N ILE A 33 3.09 -4.24 -4.93
CA ILE A 33 1.99 -3.71 -5.74
C ILE A 33 1.17 -2.71 -4.93
N ASN A 34 1.14 -1.45 -5.37
CA ASN A 34 0.29 -0.39 -4.82
C ASN A 34 -1.07 -0.38 -5.51
N LEU A 35 -2.14 -0.72 -4.78
CA LEU A 35 -3.51 -0.68 -5.26
C LEU A 35 -4.18 0.65 -4.87
N MET A 36 -4.52 1.45 -5.88
CA MET A 36 -5.24 2.71 -5.72
C MET A 36 -6.67 2.58 -6.27
N SER A 37 -7.62 3.31 -5.69
CA SER A 37 -9.00 3.34 -6.18
C SER A 37 -9.78 4.53 -5.64
N SER A 38 -11.02 4.72 -6.08
CA SER A 38 -12.00 5.47 -5.26
C SER A 38 -12.42 4.62 -4.06
N ALA A 39 -12.92 5.25 -2.99
CA ALA A 39 -13.58 4.53 -1.90
C ALA A 39 -14.68 3.59 -2.47
N GLY A 40 -14.81 2.40 -1.90
CA GLY A 40 -15.83 1.42 -2.30
C GLY A 40 -15.63 0.74 -3.67
N ALA A 41 -14.49 0.95 -4.35
CA ALA A 41 -14.24 0.32 -5.66
C ALA A 41 -13.98 -1.21 -5.60
N GLY A 42 -13.80 -1.76 -4.39
CA GLY A 42 -13.65 -3.21 -4.17
C GLY A 42 -12.21 -3.72 -4.08
N LYS A 43 -11.23 -2.88 -3.68
CA LYS A 43 -9.83 -3.29 -3.48
C LYS A 43 -9.69 -4.44 -2.48
N THR A 44 -10.27 -4.30 -1.28
CA THR A 44 -10.19 -5.34 -0.26
C THR A 44 -10.81 -6.65 -0.73
N THR A 45 -11.96 -6.60 -1.42
CA THR A 45 -12.60 -7.80 -1.98
C THR A 45 -11.73 -8.47 -3.04
N LEU A 46 -11.05 -7.68 -3.89
CA LEU A 46 -10.10 -8.19 -4.87
C LEU A 46 -8.92 -8.88 -4.16
N LEU A 47 -8.36 -8.27 -3.10
CA LEU A 47 -7.28 -8.86 -2.32
C LEU A 47 -7.70 -10.14 -1.62
N GLU A 48 -8.83 -10.16 -0.92
CA GLU A 48 -9.35 -11.37 -0.27
C GLU A 48 -9.46 -12.55 -1.24
N GLN A 49 -10.00 -12.31 -2.45
CA GLN A 49 -10.14 -13.35 -3.46
C GLN A 49 -8.79 -13.77 -4.05
N THR A 50 -7.86 -12.83 -4.21
CA THR A 50 -6.50 -13.09 -4.68
C THR A 50 -5.75 -13.99 -3.68
N ILE A 51 -5.77 -13.61 -2.40
CA ILE A 51 -5.16 -14.37 -1.30
C ILE A 51 -5.74 -15.79 -1.24
N LYS A 52 -7.07 -15.93 -1.21
CA LYS A 52 -7.73 -17.24 -1.16
C LYS A 52 -7.38 -18.15 -2.33
N ARG A 53 -7.20 -17.59 -3.54
CA ARG A 53 -6.88 -18.34 -4.77
C ARG A 53 -5.40 -18.71 -4.90
N LEU A 54 -4.52 -17.92 -4.29
CA LEU A 54 -3.06 -18.13 -4.35
C LEU A 54 -2.51 -18.82 -3.11
N LYS A 55 -3.34 -19.06 -2.09
CA LYS A 55 -2.98 -19.78 -0.87
C LYS A 55 -2.25 -21.09 -1.16
N GLY A 56 -1.09 -21.27 -0.52
CA GLY A 56 -0.22 -22.43 -0.68
C GLY A 56 0.61 -22.45 -1.97
N ARG A 57 0.52 -21.40 -2.78
CA ARG A 57 1.37 -21.18 -3.97
C ARG A 57 2.26 -19.97 -3.85
N LEU A 58 1.74 -18.92 -3.22
CA LEU A 58 2.46 -17.68 -2.93
C LEU A 58 2.10 -17.21 -1.52
N GLU A 59 3.10 -16.72 -0.81
CA GLU A 59 2.94 -16.05 0.47
C GLU A 59 2.71 -14.56 0.24
N ILE A 60 1.63 -14.04 0.83
CA ILE A 60 1.14 -12.68 0.56
C ILE A 60 1.09 -11.90 1.86
N GLY A 61 1.65 -10.70 1.83
CA GLY A 61 1.50 -9.68 2.85
C GLY A 61 0.69 -8.49 2.31
N VAL A 62 0.01 -7.79 3.20
CA VAL A 62 -0.74 -6.59 2.86
C VAL A 62 -0.49 -5.48 3.87
N ILE A 63 -0.19 -4.28 3.37
CA ILE A 63 -0.25 -3.05 4.15
C ILE A 63 -1.54 -2.35 3.77
N GLU A 64 -2.44 -2.17 4.74
CA GLU A 64 -3.74 -1.53 4.58
C GLU A 64 -3.67 -0.06 5.01
N GLY A 65 -4.05 0.86 4.12
CA GLY A 65 -4.14 2.29 4.40
C GLY A 65 -5.59 2.76 4.52
N ASP A 66 -6.05 2.98 5.74
CA ASP A 66 -7.40 3.48 6.04
C ASP A 66 -7.35 4.75 6.90
N VAL A 67 -8.46 5.48 6.96
CA VAL A 67 -8.58 6.72 7.74
C VAL A 67 -8.86 6.43 9.21
N GLU A 68 -9.69 5.42 9.52
CA GLU A 68 -10.24 5.24 10.87
C GLU A 68 -10.41 3.79 11.34
N THR A 69 -10.51 2.79 10.45
CA THR A 69 -10.91 1.43 10.87
C THR A 69 -9.86 0.36 10.57
N SER A 70 -9.84 -0.72 11.37
CA SER A 70 -9.05 -1.94 11.14
C SER A 70 -9.80 -3.01 10.36
N ALA A 71 -11.03 -2.71 9.91
CA ALA A 71 -11.93 -3.71 9.36
C ALA A 71 -11.39 -4.41 8.12
N ASP A 72 -10.63 -3.70 7.28
CA ASP A 72 -10.05 -4.27 6.07
C ASP A 72 -8.84 -5.16 6.39
N ALA A 73 -7.95 -4.75 7.32
CA ALA A 73 -6.86 -5.60 7.79
C ALA A 73 -7.37 -6.93 8.39
N GLU A 74 -8.42 -6.89 9.23
CA GLU A 74 -9.04 -8.10 9.80
C GLU A 74 -9.59 -9.05 8.71
N ARG A 75 -10.16 -8.49 7.64
CA ARG A 75 -10.65 -9.28 6.49
C ARG A 75 -9.52 -9.93 5.72
N ILE A 76 -8.39 -9.24 5.56
CA ILE A 76 -7.18 -9.77 4.92
C ILE A 76 -6.57 -10.90 5.73
N GLU A 77 -6.43 -10.74 7.05
CA GLU A 77 -5.94 -11.80 7.93
C GLU A 77 -6.85 -13.03 7.88
N ALA A 78 -8.16 -12.83 7.91
CA ALA A 78 -9.14 -13.90 7.77
C ALA A 78 -9.07 -14.60 6.39
N ALA A 79 -8.60 -13.92 5.34
CA ALA A 79 -8.33 -14.54 4.04
C ALA A 79 -7.04 -15.39 4.04
N GLY A 80 -6.14 -15.17 5.00
CA GLY A 80 -4.94 -15.97 5.25
C GLY A 80 -3.62 -15.30 4.86
N ALA A 81 -3.59 -13.97 4.74
CA ALA A 81 -2.36 -13.20 4.51
C ALA A 81 -1.91 -12.51 5.81
N GLN A 82 -0.64 -12.12 5.87
CA GLN A 82 -0.16 -11.17 6.89
C GLN A 82 -0.74 -9.79 6.58
N ALA A 83 -1.24 -9.06 7.58
CA ALA A 83 -1.76 -7.71 7.38
C ALA A 83 -1.20 -6.73 8.42
N VAL A 84 -0.87 -5.52 7.97
CA VAL A 84 -0.53 -4.40 8.86
C VAL A 84 -1.38 -3.20 8.48
N GLN A 85 -2.10 -2.65 9.46
CA GLN A 85 -2.93 -1.46 9.28
C GLN A 85 -2.11 -0.19 9.55
N ILE A 86 -2.19 0.76 8.61
CA ILE A 86 -1.80 2.15 8.79
C ILE A 86 -3.07 2.98 8.97
N ILE A 87 -3.21 3.64 10.11
CA ILE A 87 -4.26 4.64 10.35
C ILE A 87 -3.70 6.00 9.95
N THR A 88 -4.24 6.57 8.88
CA THR A 88 -3.71 7.79 8.25
C THR A 88 -4.10 9.10 8.94
N GLN A 89 -4.97 9.03 9.95
CA GLN A 89 -5.43 10.16 10.78
C GLN A 89 -5.90 11.37 9.96
N GLY A 90 -6.62 11.11 8.86
CA GLY A 90 -7.19 12.14 7.98
C GLY A 90 -6.34 12.46 6.74
N THR A 91 -5.18 11.83 6.56
CA THR A 91 -4.40 11.94 5.33
C THR A 91 -5.08 11.17 4.19
N CYS A 92 -5.21 11.77 3.01
CA CYS A 92 -5.92 11.16 1.87
C CYS A 92 -5.09 10.17 1.02
N HIS A 93 -3.89 9.81 1.47
CA HIS A 93 -2.94 8.94 0.78
C HIS A 93 -1.92 8.38 1.78
N LEU A 94 -1.22 7.32 1.38
CA LEU A 94 -0.02 6.85 2.07
C LEU A 94 1.22 7.58 1.57
N GLU A 95 2.21 7.70 2.45
CA GLU A 95 3.56 8.17 2.14
C GLU A 95 4.57 7.05 2.40
N ALA A 96 5.73 7.09 1.74
CA ALA A 96 6.76 6.06 1.85
C ALA A 96 7.23 5.84 3.29
N HIS A 97 7.33 6.91 4.11
CA HIS A 97 7.73 6.77 5.52
C HIS A 97 6.74 5.94 6.34
N MET A 98 5.43 6.00 6.01
CA MET A 98 4.41 5.21 6.68
C MET A 98 4.56 3.72 6.33
N VAL A 99 4.82 3.44 5.05
CA VAL A 99 5.09 2.08 4.56
C VAL A 99 6.37 1.52 5.16
N GLN A 100 7.43 2.32 5.26
CA GLN A 100 8.68 1.92 5.92
C GLN A 100 8.47 1.49 7.37
N ILE A 101 7.60 2.19 8.12
CA ILE A 101 7.27 1.82 9.50
C ILE A 101 6.52 0.48 9.51
N ALA A 102 5.49 0.33 8.67
CA ALA A 102 4.68 -0.88 8.59
C ALA A 102 5.47 -2.13 8.19
N LEU A 103 6.50 -1.99 7.34
CA LEU A 103 7.38 -3.09 6.96
C LEU A 103 8.12 -3.74 8.15
N ASN A 104 8.32 -3.03 9.25
CA ASN A 104 8.98 -3.60 10.44
C ASN A 104 8.07 -4.57 11.21
N GLU A 105 6.76 -4.54 10.94
CA GLU A 105 5.76 -5.39 11.58
C GLU A 105 5.42 -6.63 10.72
N LEU A 106 5.97 -6.72 9.51
CA LEU A 106 5.79 -7.87 8.60
C LEU A 106 7.01 -8.79 8.66
N ASP A 107 6.77 -10.10 8.58
CA ASP A 107 7.83 -11.05 8.30
C ASP A 107 8.04 -11.12 6.78
N LEU A 108 9.10 -10.47 6.30
CA LEU A 108 9.41 -10.36 4.87
C LEU A 108 10.14 -11.57 4.29
N GLU A 109 10.71 -12.46 5.10
CA GLU A 109 11.40 -13.64 4.57
C GLU A 109 10.49 -14.60 3.78
N PRO A 110 9.29 -14.95 4.27
CA PRO A 110 8.43 -15.86 3.53
C PRO A 110 7.71 -15.20 2.35
N LEU A 111 7.62 -13.86 2.28
CA LEU A 111 6.75 -13.18 1.32
C LEU A 111 7.23 -13.28 -0.13
N ASP A 112 6.31 -13.61 -1.03
CA ASP A 112 6.52 -13.50 -2.47
C ASP A 112 5.95 -12.18 -3.02
N ILE A 113 4.82 -11.75 -2.46
CA ILE A 113 4.11 -10.53 -2.90
C ILE A 113 3.69 -9.69 -1.70
N LEU A 114 3.95 -8.39 -1.78
CA LEU A 114 3.43 -7.38 -0.87
C LEU A 114 2.42 -6.50 -1.61
N PHE A 115 1.16 -6.51 -1.17
CA PHE A 115 0.19 -5.52 -1.60
C PHE A 115 0.21 -4.33 -0.64
N ILE A 116 0.12 -3.12 -1.20
CA ILE A 116 -0.18 -1.90 -0.45
C ILE A 116 -1.58 -1.47 -0.89
N GLU A 117 -2.58 -1.73 -0.06
CA GLU A 117 -3.92 -1.21 -0.29
C GLU A 117 -3.97 0.26 0.13
N ASN A 118 -3.94 1.17 -0.85
CA ASN A 118 -3.92 2.60 -0.56
C ASN A 118 -5.29 3.13 -0.14
N VAL A 119 -5.30 4.33 0.44
CA VAL A 119 -6.53 5.05 0.77
C VAL A 119 -7.40 5.18 -0.48
N GLY A 120 -8.71 5.02 -0.33
CA GLY A 120 -9.70 5.15 -1.41
C GLY A 120 -9.83 6.57 -1.98
N ASN A 121 -8.79 7.07 -2.65
CA ASN A 121 -8.71 8.35 -3.31
C ASN A 121 -7.96 8.21 -4.65
N LEU A 122 -8.47 8.82 -5.72
CA LEU A 122 -7.85 8.75 -7.07
C LEU A 122 -6.99 9.98 -7.41
N VAL A 123 -6.93 10.97 -6.53
CA VAL A 123 -6.22 12.23 -6.76
C VAL A 123 -4.94 12.28 -5.94
N CYS A 124 -5.05 12.18 -4.60
CA CYS A 124 -3.88 12.34 -3.73
C CYS A 124 -2.80 11.27 -3.97
N PRO A 125 -3.12 9.95 -4.01
CA PRO A 125 -2.11 8.91 -4.08
C PRO A 125 -1.28 8.91 -5.37
N ALA A 126 -1.78 9.51 -6.46
CA ALA A 126 -1.12 9.51 -7.76
C ALA A 126 0.28 10.17 -7.73
N GLY A 127 0.47 11.16 -6.86
CA GLY A 127 1.72 11.92 -6.74
C GLY A 127 2.80 11.28 -5.85
N TRP A 128 2.51 10.15 -5.21
CA TRP A 128 3.38 9.56 -4.19
C TRP A 128 3.81 8.15 -4.59
N ASN A 129 5.10 7.89 -4.48
CA ASN A 129 5.67 6.55 -4.63
C ASN A 129 5.94 5.99 -3.23
N LEU A 130 5.72 4.69 -3.08
CA LEU A 130 5.75 3.95 -1.82
C LEU A 130 6.83 2.86 -1.81
N GLY A 131 7.54 2.69 -2.92
CA GLY A 131 8.52 1.63 -3.15
C GLY A 131 7.95 0.42 -3.91
N GLU A 132 6.78 0.59 -4.52
CA GLU A 132 6.13 -0.42 -5.33
C GLU A 132 6.84 -0.66 -6.68
N ASP A 133 6.77 -1.89 -7.19
CA ASP A 133 7.12 -2.22 -8.56
C ASP A 133 5.99 -1.82 -9.52
N LEU A 134 4.74 -1.99 -9.07
CA LEU A 134 3.54 -1.78 -9.87
C LEU A 134 2.55 -0.90 -9.14
N LYS A 135 2.06 0.14 -9.83
CA LYS A 135 0.96 0.99 -9.39
C LYS A 135 -0.28 0.66 -10.21
N ILE A 136 -1.28 0.05 -9.57
CA ILE A 136 -2.50 -0.43 -10.21
C ILE A 136 -3.70 0.40 -9.74
N VAL A 137 -4.53 0.83 -10.69
CA VAL A 137 -5.78 1.54 -10.40
C VAL A 137 -6.96 0.61 -10.57
N VAL A 138 -7.75 0.42 -9.51
CA VAL A 138 -9.01 -0.32 -9.52
C VAL A 138 -10.16 0.67 -9.69
N VAL A 139 -11.01 0.42 -10.68
CA VAL A 139 -12.20 1.24 -10.98
C VAL A 139 -13.43 0.34 -11.02
N SER A 140 -14.52 0.81 -10.41
CA SER A 140 -15.82 0.15 -10.46
C SER A 140 -16.76 0.90 -11.41
N THR A 141 -17.63 0.17 -12.12
CA THR A 141 -18.70 0.75 -12.93
C THR A 141 -19.78 1.40 -12.07
N ASN A 142 -19.86 1.04 -10.78
CA ASN A 142 -20.86 1.56 -9.86
C ASN A 142 -20.29 2.76 -9.10
N ARG A 143 -20.99 3.90 -9.17
CA ARG A 143 -20.70 5.12 -8.41
C ARG A 143 -21.71 5.28 -7.26
N ARG A 144 -21.75 4.33 -6.33
CA ARG A 144 -22.51 4.52 -5.08
C ARG A 144 -21.56 4.82 -3.95
#